data_AF-A0AAQ0MH72-F1
#
_entry.id   AF-A0AAQ0MH72-F1
#
_cell.length_a   1.000
_cell.length_b   1.000
_cell.length_c   1.000
_cell.angle_alpha   90.00
_cell.angle_beta   90.00
_cell.angle_gamma   90.00
#
_symmetry.space_group_name_H-M   'P 1'
#
loop_
_entity.id
_entity.type
_entity.pdbx_description
1 polymer ?
#
loop_
_entity_poly.entity_id
_entity_poly.type
_entity_poly.pdbx_seq_one_letter_code
_entity_poly.pdbx_strand_id
1 'polypeptide(L)'
;MEKLLSIIVPVYNKAYFLETCIESINKLNINKDKIEAIFVDDRSSDNSLEIVESFATKYDFIKVIQLAENTGSPSEPRNVGMKNATGEYITFLDADDWLDPEGLPTLLNQAKDHHSDVAFGQSVKHTEKAIKKIGRFSSYKNDNHLVPYEIEKIFRAVGPPGKIIKRDIIIDNKIYFKHMKYGEDKLFFIEAISKCQTASMNPKPTYHVNRYTYNQSLVGQTDIIEKTKLNLTVLDEVLKLELPSNAEFQAISRIVEVDYMSRLFKNNRFLKAENKPVFYKLFDEMVLMLASYGKNIEDYLLTDTFKNIYQFLKNKEYQKLIELITMLQQGGKANKFVENNRVHFLMPETLSDALPIKDPVFAVYEGTHLIEGAFKDVIRVYKDDQTIIDKVMLNEINNEIHDVTIDFEINSNYIYIDTEDLNQCDFAFNISLIYDGYKSIYVNMNLPNASQRASLNRQNFKAEFVSATKSRNKANSLNEYLTYKPNSVSLVKKANLYEDVEFKQLAKETLEIGELVDIADVVKTAKGTPRFITSDGYYLTANKKNVYPVDKDKKDKYIYCKPNDVTVLKKCKEYKNRNFEGEPVNILNSGDNLEVQKIVLSSKGTPRLKTNRGTFITANLEFVTET
;
A
#
# COMPACT_ATOMS: atom_id res chain seq x y z
N MET A 1 -19.74 29.59 10.64
CA MET A 1 -20.42 28.78 9.61
C MET A 1 -20.25 27.32 9.97
N GLU A 2 -21.28 26.51 9.77
CA GLU A 2 -21.22 25.06 10.00
C GLU A 2 -20.26 24.40 9.00
N LYS A 3 -19.35 23.56 9.53
CA LYS A 3 -18.39 22.80 8.74
C LYS A 3 -19.09 21.55 8.18
N LEU A 4 -18.80 21.20 6.93
CA LEU A 4 -19.32 20.00 6.29
C LEU A 4 -18.42 18.78 6.53
N LEU A 5 -17.09 18.98 6.52
CA LEU A 5 -16.13 17.90 6.69
C LEU A 5 -15.03 18.27 7.68
N SER A 6 -14.77 17.39 8.64
CA SER A 6 -13.55 17.40 9.47
C SER A 6 -12.58 16.32 8.99
N ILE A 7 -11.36 16.73 8.65
CA ILE A 7 -10.26 15.85 8.27
C ILE A 7 -9.36 15.68 9.48
N ILE A 8 -9.31 14.49 10.08
CA ILE A 8 -8.52 14.21 11.27
C ILE A 8 -7.19 13.60 10.86
N VAL A 9 -6.09 14.24 11.26
CA VAL A 9 -4.73 13.85 10.89
C VAL A 9 -3.90 13.55 12.14
N PRO A 10 -3.68 12.27 12.51
CA PRO A 10 -2.75 11.92 13.58
C PRO A 10 -1.31 12.11 13.09
N VAL A 11 -0.48 12.80 13.88
CA VAL A 11 0.90 13.14 13.52
C VAL A 11 1.87 12.59 14.57
N TYR A 12 2.89 11.85 14.13
CA TYR A 12 4.03 11.47 14.97
C TYR A 12 5.29 11.23 14.13
N ASN A 13 6.27 12.12 14.23
CA ASN A 13 7.54 12.05 13.50
C ASN A 13 7.36 11.87 11.97
N LYS A 14 6.54 12.74 11.35
CA LYS A 14 6.18 12.69 9.93
C LYS A 14 6.57 13.95 9.16
N ALA A 15 7.54 14.72 9.65
CA ALA A 15 8.00 15.98 9.05
C ALA A 15 8.19 15.90 7.52
N TYR A 16 8.81 14.81 7.03
CA TYR A 16 9.08 14.59 5.61
C TYR A 16 7.83 14.56 4.71
N PHE A 17 6.67 14.18 5.23
CA PHE A 17 5.45 13.96 4.45
C PHE A 17 4.39 15.05 4.62
N LEU A 18 4.49 15.83 5.69
CA LEU A 18 3.43 16.75 6.12
C LEU A 18 3.11 17.81 5.07
N GLU A 19 4.09 18.36 4.36
CA GLU A 19 3.82 19.33 3.29
C GLU A 19 2.95 18.74 2.19
N THR A 20 3.25 17.51 1.75
CA THR A 20 2.43 16.83 0.72
C THR A 20 1.03 16.53 1.23
N CYS A 21 0.91 16.08 2.48
CA CYS A 21 -0.37 15.81 3.14
C CYS A 21 -1.23 17.09 3.22
N ILE A 22 -0.68 18.17 3.78
CA ILE A 22 -1.36 19.47 3.95
C ILE A 22 -1.75 20.08 2.60
N GLU A 23 -0.83 20.10 1.63
CA GLU A 23 -1.12 20.65 0.30
C GLU A 23 -2.16 19.82 -0.45
N SER A 24 -2.31 18.52 -0.17
CA SER A 24 -3.41 17.73 -0.73
C SER A 24 -4.77 18.18 -0.22
N ILE A 25 -4.87 18.53 1.07
CA ILE A 25 -6.09 19.10 1.67
C ILE A 25 -6.37 20.49 1.08
N ASN A 26 -5.33 21.31 0.91
CA ASN A 26 -5.44 22.63 0.30
C ASN A 26 -5.90 22.55 -1.17
N LYS A 27 -5.51 21.51 -1.91
CA LYS A 27 -5.92 21.30 -3.31
C LYS A 27 -7.31 20.70 -3.50
N LEU A 28 -7.99 20.25 -2.42
CA LEU A 28 -9.37 19.79 -2.53
C LEU A 28 -10.24 20.86 -3.16
N ASN A 29 -10.98 20.48 -4.21
CA ASN A 29 -11.93 21.32 -4.92
C ASN A 29 -13.22 21.50 -4.10
N ILE A 30 -13.07 22.15 -2.95
CA ILE A 30 -14.12 22.44 -1.98
C ILE A 30 -13.84 23.79 -1.32
N ASN A 31 -14.89 24.54 -1.01
CA ASN A 31 -14.76 25.79 -0.28
C ASN A 31 -14.12 25.52 1.10
N LYS A 32 -13.01 26.20 1.40
CA LYS A 32 -12.25 26.04 2.65
C LYS A 32 -13.05 26.41 3.90
N ASP A 33 -14.05 27.28 3.77
CA ASP A 33 -14.98 27.60 4.85
C ASP A 33 -15.83 26.40 5.27
N LYS A 34 -16.02 25.42 4.38
CA LYS A 34 -16.81 24.20 4.62
C LYS A 34 -15.98 23.04 5.18
N ILE A 35 -14.66 23.18 5.30
CA ILE A 35 -13.82 22.12 5.86
C ILE A 35 -13.03 22.62 7.06
N GLU A 36 -12.57 21.66 7.85
CA GLU A 36 -11.49 21.85 8.82
C GLU A 36 -10.56 20.64 8.76
N ALA A 37 -9.27 20.88 9.01
CA ALA A 37 -8.26 19.84 9.14
C ALA A 37 -7.67 19.93 10.55
N ILE A 38 -7.84 18.88 11.34
CA ILE A 38 -7.42 18.82 12.74
C ILE A 38 -6.20 17.92 12.80
N PHE A 39 -5.03 18.55 12.87
CA PHE A 39 -3.75 17.88 13.05
C PHE A 39 -3.52 17.70 14.55
N VAL A 40 -3.39 16.44 14.96
CA VAL A 40 -3.13 16.08 16.36
C VAL A 40 -1.74 15.48 16.48
N ASP A 41 -0.79 16.27 16.99
CA ASP A 41 0.59 15.87 17.23
C ASP A 41 0.70 15.03 18.51
N ASP A 42 1.11 13.77 18.34
CA ASP A 42 1.37 12.80 19.42
C ASP A 42 2.75 13.04 20.05
N ARG A 43 3.07 14.30 20.36
CA ARG A 43 4.36 14.73 20.91
C ARG A 43 5.54 14.32 20.03
N SER A 44 5.58 14.81 18.80
CA SER A 44 6.71 14.56 17.89
C SER A 44 8.04 15.07 18.44
N SER A 45 9.12 14.45 17.99
CA SER A 45 10.50 14.78 18.34
C SER A 45 11.33 15.30 17.15
N ASP A 46 10.72 15.34 15.97
CA ASP A 46 11.20 16.05 14.79
C ASP A 46 10.37 17.32 14.56
N ASN A 47 10.62 18.01 13.43
CA ASN A 47 10.01 19.30 13.12
C ASN A 47 8.53 19.19 12.68
N SER A 48 7.82 18.10 13.02
CA SER A 48 6.44 17.88 12.56
C SER A 48 5.50 18.97 13.08
N LEU A 49 5.59 19.33 14.36
CA LEU A 49 4.70 20.33 14.96
C LEU A 49 4.91 21.69 14.29
N GLU A 50 6.16 22.13 14.17
CA GLU A 50 6.54 23.43 13.62
C GLU A 50 6.07 23.58 12.17
N ILE A 51 6.15 22.50 11.37
CA ILE A 51 5.63 22.49 10.00
C ILE A 51 4.12 22.75 10.04
N VAL A 52 3.34 21.99 10.81
CA VAL A 52 1.88 22.16 10.85
C VAL A 52 1.50 23.55 11.37
N GLU A 53 2.15 24.05 12.41
CA GLU A 53 1.92 25.40 12.95
C GLU A 53 2.18 26.48 11.89
N SER A 54 3.26 26.36 11.10
CA SER A 54 3.55 27.30 10.02
C SER A 54 2.42 27.33 8.98
N PHE A 55 1.86 26.17 8.63
CA PHE A 55 0.73 26.07 7.71
C PHE A 55 -0.59 26.57 8.34
N ALA A 56 -0.77 26.42 9.65
CA ALA A 56 -1.93 26.97 10.36
C ALA A 56 -1.95 28.50 10.35
N THR A 57 -0.79 29.16 10.28
CA THR A 57 -0.74 30.63 10.07
C THR A 57 -1.16 31.06 8.66
N LYS A 58 -1.06 30.15 7.68
CA LYS A 58 -1.37 30.39 6.27
C LYS A 58 -2.80 30.01 5.90
N TYR A 59 -3.35 28.99 6.55
CA TYR A 59 -4.61 28.36 6.18
C TYR A 59 -5.56 28.27 7.38
N ASP A 60 -6.59 29.12 7.38
CA ASP A 60 -7.58 29.23 8.49
C ASP A 60 -8.39 27.94 8.75
N PHE A 61 -8.40 27.00 7.79
CA PHE A 61 -9.07 25.71 7.96
C PHE A 61 -8.23 24.69 8.76
N ILE A 62 -6.97 25.00 9.09
CA ILE A 62 -6.08 24.11 9.85
C ILE A 62 -6.16 24.41 11.34
N LYS A 63 -6.35 23.36 12.13
CA LYS A 63 -6.28 23.36 13.60
C LYS A 63 -5.16 22.44 14.04
N VAL A 64 -4.38 22.89 15.01
CA VAL A 64 -3.25 22.14 15.57
C VAL A 64 -3.51 21.87 17.03
N ILE A 65 -3.35 20.62 17.44
CA ILE A 65 -3.44 20.19 18.84
C ILE A 65 -2.22 19.34 19.12
N GLN A 66 -1.43 19.69 20.13
CA GLN A 66 -0.34 18.84 20.62
C GLN A 66 -0.78 18.12 21.90
N LEU A 67 -0.53 16.82 21.97
CA LEU A 67 -0.72 16.02 23.18
C LEU A 67 0.41 16.26 24.18
N ALA A 68 0.10 16.10 25.47
CA ALA A 68 1.08 16.33 26.54
C ALA A 68 2.26 15.35 26.51
N GLU A 69 2.02 14.12 26.06
CA GLU A 69 3.01 13.06 25.95
C GLU A 69 2.76 12.20 24.71
N ASN A 70 3.78 11.42 24.31
CA ASN A 70 3.62 10.47 23.22
C ASN A 70 2.82 9.25 23.71
N THR A 71 1.69 9.00 23.07
CA THR A 71 0.78 7.91 23.44
C THR A 71 1.18 6.58 22.80
N GLY A 72 2.10 6.59 21.83
CA GLY A 72 2.65 5.39 21.20
C GLY A 72 1.69 4.69 20.22
N SER A 73 0.53 5.28 19.92
CA SER A 73 -0.44 4.78 18.96
C SER A 73 -1.23 5.91 18.31
N PRO A 74 -1.78 5.75 17.09
CA PRO A 74 -2.63 6.75 16.49
C PRO A 74 -4.03 6.86 17.15
N SER A 75 -4.37 5.99 18.11
CA SER A 75 -5.70 5.91 18.73
C SER A 75 -6.08 7.20 19.44
N GLU A 76 -5.23 7.69 20.33
CA GLU A 76 -5.52 8.88 21.14
C GLU A 76 -5.51 10.17 20.30
N PRO A 77 -4.53 10.39 19.40
CA PRO A 77 -4.61 11.50 18.45
C PRO A 77 -5.90 11.52 17.62
N ARG A 78 -6.37 10.35 17.14
CA ARG A 78 -7.64 10.25 16.42
C ARG A 78 -8.84 10.57 17.31
N ASN A 79 -8.88 10.07 18.55
CA ASN A 79 -9.96 10.36 19.51
C ASN A 79 -10.03 11.86 19.87
N VAL A 80 -8.88 12.48 20.15
CA VAL A 80 -8.79 13.92 20.40
C VAL A 80 -9.23 14.71 19.17
N GLY A 81 -8.83 14.29 17.97
CA GLY A 81 -9.30 14.87 16.72
C GLY A 81 -10.82 14.79 16.56
N MET A 82 -11.42 13.62 16.82
CA MET A 82 -12.88 13.42 16.75
C MET A 82 -13.62 14.28 17.75
N LYS A 83 -13.11 14.40 18.97
CA LYS A 83 -13.71 15.24 20.03
C LYS A 83 -13.74 16.72 19.65
N ASN A 84 -12.77 17.18 18.86
CA ASN A 84 -12.66 18.57 18.41
C ASN A 84 -13.28 18.81 17.02
N ALA A 85 -13.77 17.76 16.35
CA ALA A 85 -14.42 17.84 15.05
C ALA A 85 -15.82 18.46 15.16
N THR A 86 -16.09 19.41 14.27
CA THR A 86 -17.36 20.15 14.13
C THR A 86 -18.05 19.92 12.80
N GLY A 87 -17.42 19.19 11.88
CA GLY A 87 -17.97 18.82 10.60
C GLY A 87 -19.13 17.85 10.72
N GLU A 88 -20.11 17.97 9.83
CA GLU A 88 -21.19 16.98 9.68
C GLU A 88 -20.62 15.57 9.39
N TYR A 89 -19.56 15.50 8.59
CA TYR A 89 -18.82 14.28 8.27
C TYR A 89 -17.38 14.33 8.79
N ILE A 90 -16.83 13.14 9.06
CA ILE A 90 -15.43 12.92 9.46
C ILE A 90 -14.74 12.02 8.44
N THR A 91 -13.50 12.34 8.09
CA THR A 91 -12.54 11.45 7.44
C THR A 91 -11.24 11.42 8.21
N PHE A 92 -10.51 10.31 8.12
CA PHE A 92 -9.17 10.16 8.68
C PHE A 92 -8.15 10.16 7.56
N LEU A 93 -7.05 10.90 7.73
CA LEU A 93 -5.93 10.95 6.80
C LEU A 93 -4.64 10.71 7.58
N ASP A 94 -3.89 9.67 7.24
CA ASP A 94 -2.58 9.45 7.84
C ASP A 94 -1.59 10.51 7.31
N ALA A 95 -0.71 11.02 8.17
CA ALA A 95 0.19 12.14 7.85
C ALA A 95 1.24 11.84 6.75
N ASP A 96 1.38 10.58 6.33
CA ASP A 96 2.24 10.15 5.22
C ASP A 96 1.51 9.83 3.91
N ASP A 97 0.19 10.01 3.89
CA ASP A 97 -0.71 9.80 2.75
C ASP A 97 -1.22 11.15 2.18
N TRP A 98 -2.03 11.10 1.12
CA TRP A 98 -2.65 12.30 0.53
C TRP A 98 -4.04 12.04 -0.05
N LEU A 99 -4.82 13.10 -0.22
CA LEU A 99 -6.19 13.05 -0.75
C LEU A 99 -6.24 13.39 -2.25
N ASP A 100 -7.23 12.82 -2.96
CA ASP A 100 -7.51 13.19 -4.34
C ASP A 100 -8.29 14.52 -4.39
N PRO A 101 -7.86 15.50 -5.20
CA PRO A 101 -8.46 16.85 -5.22
C PRO A 101 -9.92 16.87 -5.66
N GLU A 102 -10.36 15.93 -6.50
CA GLU A 102 -11.72 15.89 -7.06
C GLU A 102 -12.56 14.76 -6.47
N GLY A 103 -11.94 13.63 -6.17
CA GLY A 103 -12.65 12.44 -5.71
C GLY A 103 -13.23 12.57 -4.32
N LEU A 104 -12.47 13.09 -3.34
CA LEU A 104 -13.01 13.27 -1.99
C LEU A 104 -14.17 14.28 -1.97
N PRO A 105 -14.10 15.47 -2.63
CA PRO A 105 -15.24 16.36 -2.75
C PRO A 105 -16.43 15.72 -3.47
N THR A 106 -16.19 14.93 -4.52
CA THR A 106 -17.26 14.19 -5.22
C THR A 106 -17.98 13.23 -4.26
N LEU A 107 -17.21 12.45 -3.48
CA LEU A 107 -17.76 11.51 -2.51
C LEU A 107 -18.54 12.23 -1.39
N LEU A 108 -18.02 13.34 -0.90
CA LEU A 108 -18.66 14.15 0.15
C LEU A 108 -19.99 14.73 -0.31
N ASN A 109 -20.03 15.32 -1.51
CA ASN A 109 -21.28 15.84 -2.06
C ASN A 109 -22.30 14.72 -2.27
N GLN A 110 -21.88 13.57 -2.81
CA GLN A 110 -22.75 12.40 -2.96
C GLN A 110 -23.32 11.94 -1.61
N ALA A 111 -22.49 11.80 -0.57
CA ALA A 111 -22.96 11.38 0.75
C ALA A 111 -23.98 12.37 1.34
N LYS A 112 -23.70 13.68 1.20
CA LYS A 112 -24.60 14.73 1.67
C LYS A 112 -25.93 14.73 0.91
N ASP A 113 -25.89 14.70 -0.42
CA ASP A 113 -27.07 14.77 -1.29
C ASP A 113 -27.98 13.56 -1.12
N HIS A 114 -27.42 12.41 -0.76
CA HIS A 114 -28.16 11.17 -0.50
C HIS A 114 -28.35 10.86 0.99
N HIS A 115 -28.00 11.78 1.89
CA HIS A 115 -28.08 11.63 3.34
C HIS A 115 -27.46 10.34 3.87
N SER A 116 -26.33 9.92 3.31
CA SER A 116 -25.65 8.69 3.70
C SER A 116 -24.95 8.84 5.04
N ASP A 117 -25.03 7.81 5.88
CA ASP A 117 -24.31 7.72 7.15
C ASP A 117 -22.81 7.46 6.94
N VAL A 118 -22.47 6.73 5.89
CA VAL A 118 -21.08 6.46 5.47
C VAL A 118 -20.97 6.50 3.96
N ALA A 119 -19.82 6.91 3.43
CA ALA A 119 -19.54 6.73 2.01
C ALA A 119 -18.13 6.20 1.76
N PHE A 120 -18.02 5.38 0.73
CA PHE A 120 -16.82 4.65 0.36
C PHE A 120 -16.29 5.08 -1.01
N GLY A 121 -15.09 5.65 -1.02
CA GLY A 121 -14.37 6.03 -2.23
C GLY A 121 -13.22 5.09 -2.55
N GLN A 122 -12.81 5.05 -3.82
CA GLN A 122 -11.70 4.20 -4.24
C GLN A 122 -10.39 4.69 -3.62
N SER A 123 -9.70 3.80 -2.90
CA SER A 123 -8.37 4.07 -2.39
C SER A 123 -7.30 3.53 -3.33
N VAL A 124 -6.18 4.24 -3.45
CA VAL A 124 -5.09 3.91 -4.38
C VAL A 124 -3.80 3.74 -3.61
N LYS A 125 -3.09 2.63 -3.83
CA LYS A 125 -1.80 2.35 -3.22
C LYS A 125 -0.66 2.63 -4.18
N HIS A 126 0.30 3.42 -3.73
CA HIS A 126 1.50 3.79 -4.48
C HIS A 126 2.72 3.03 -3.97
N THR A 127 3.50 2.46 -4.89
CA THR A 127 4.75 1.73 -4.60
C THR A 127 5.78 1.99 -5.69
N GLU A 128 7.03 1.61 -5.46
CA GLU A 128 8.11 1.69 -6.48
C GLU A 128 7.80 0.95 -7.79
N LYS A 129 6.93 -0.07 -7.72
CA LYS A 129 6.67 -0.99 -8.83
C LYS A 129 5.37 -0.69 -9.55
N ALA A 130 4.35 -0.24 -8.83
CA ALA A 130 3.02 -0.09 -9.38
C ALA A 130 2.12 0.82 -8.53
N ILE A 131 1.13 1.40 -9.19
CA ILE A 131 -0.03 2.06 -8.61
C ILE A 131 -1.22 1.10 -8.72
N LYS A 132 -1.90 0.82 -7.60
CA LYS A 132 -2.97 -0.19 -7.54
C LYS A 132 -4.20 0.30 -6.81
N LYS A 133 -5.38 -0.05 -7.33
CA LYS A 133 -6.66 0.12 -6.62
C LYS A 133 -6.74 -0.89 -5.48
N ILE A 134 -7.13 -0.46 -4.27
CA ILE A 134 -7.29 -1.33 -3.09
C ILE A 134 -8.74 -1.29 -2.59
N GLY A 135 -9.22 -2.38 -2.00
CA GLY A 135 -10.58 -2.43 -1.45
C GLY A 135 -11.69 -2.27 -2.50
N ARG A 136 -11.50 -2.72 -3.74
CA ARG A 136 -12.43 -2.49 -4.87
C ARG A 136 -13.90 -2.81 -4.54
N PHE A 137 -14.15 -3.84 -3.73
CA PHE A 137 -15.50 -4.24 -3.30
C PHE A 137 -16.28 -3.11 -2.59
N SER A 138 -15.60 -2.13 -1.98
CA SER A 138 -16.28 -1.02 -1.31
C SER A 138 -16.57 0.16 -2.23
N SER A 139 -16.10 0.17 -3.48
CA SER A 139 -16.09 1.38 -4.32
C SER A 139 -15.99 1.08 -5.82
N TYR A 140 -16.69 0.06 -6.33
CA TYR A 140 -16.55 -0.33 -7.75
C TYR A 140 -17.59 0.30 -8.69
N LYS A 141 -18.65 0.92 -8.14
CA LYS A 141 -19.71 1.60 -8.89
C LYS A 141 -20.16 2.85 -8.17
N ASN A 142 -20.89 3.72 -8.88
CA ASN A 142 -21.63 4.82 -8.26
C ASN A 142 -22.98 4.26 -7.82
N ASP A 143 -23.23 4.23 -6.51
CA ASP A 143 -24.47 3.70 -5.95
C ASP A 143 -24.76 4.35 -4.59
N ASN A 144 -26.03 4.40 -4.20
CA ASN A 144 -26.53 5.14 -3.04
C ASN A 144 -27.61 4.33 -2.30
N HIS A 145 -27.95 4.73 -1.08
CA HIS A 145 -28.97 4.08 -0.26
C HIS A 145 -28.69 2.59 0.00
N LEU A 146 -27.40 2.21 -0.02
CA LEU A 146 -26.95 0.86 0.29
C LEU A 146 -27.02 0.62 1.79
N VAL A 147 -27.20 -0.63 2.20
CA VAL A 147 -26.97 -1.03 3.59
C VAL A 147 -25.47 -1.37 3.74
N PRO A 148 -24.69 -0.61 4.53
CA PRO A 148 -23.24 -0.70 4.52
C PRO A 148 -22.71 -2.11 4.80
N TYR A 149 -23.27 -2.78 5.80
CA TYR A 149 -22.87 -4.14 6.22
C TYR A 149 -23.46 -5.26 5.36
N GLU A 150 -24.23 -4.95 4.32
CA GLU A 150 -24.66 -5.91 3.30
C GLU A 150 -23.76 -5.92 2.06
N ILE A 151 -22.91 -4.90 1.92
CA ILE A 151 -21.89 -4.86 0.87
C ILE A 151 -20.90 -6.01 1.09
N GLU A 152 -20.80 -6.91 0.11
CA GLU A 152 -19.95 -8.08 0.19
C GLU A 152 -18.50 -7.68 0.55
N LYS A 153 -17.94 -8.33 1.58
CA LYS A 153 -16.55 -8.13 2.03
C LYS A 153 -16.24 -6.73 2.56
N ILE A 154 -17.23 -5.89 2.88
CA ILE A 154 -16.97 -4.52 3.36
C ILE A 154 -16.01 -4.48 4.55
N PHE A 155 -16.14 -5.43 5.48
CA PHE A 155 -15.25 -5.54 6.66
C PHE A 155 -13.83 -6.02 6.34
N ARG A 156 -13.52 -6.33 5.07
CA ARG A 156 -12.15 -6.59 4.63
C ARG A 156 -11.35 -5.30 4.36
N ALA A 157 -12.02 -4.13 4.33
CA ALA A 157 -11.41 -2.80 4.16
C ALA A 157 -11.64 -1.88 5.39
N VAL A 158 -11.40 -2.39 6.60
CA VAL A 158 -11.64 -1.71 7.89
C VAL A 158 -10.50 -0.80 8.35
N GLY A 159 -10.02 0.06 7.46
CA GLY A 159 -9.01 1.07 7.79
C GLY A 159 -9.42 2.48 7.35
N PRO A 160 -8.67 3.52 7.74
CA PRO A 160 -8.93 4.92 7.40
C PRO A 160 -9.22 5.24 5.92
N PRO A 161 -8.49 4.67 4.93
CA PRO A 161 -8.55 5.16 3.56
C PRO A 161 -9.95 5.11 2.92
N GLY A 162 -10.29 6.19 2.22
CA GLY A 162 -11.44 6.30 1.32
C GLY A 162 -12.79 6.23 2.00
N LYS A 163 -12.92 6.75 3.23
CA LYS A 163 -14.18 6.74 3.99
C LYS A 163 -14.51 8.12 4.53
N ILE A 164 -15.77 8.50 4.39
CA ILE A 164 -16.38 9.58 5.16
C ILE A 164 -17.50 8.99 5.99
N ILE A 165 -17.58 9.36 7.26
CA ILE A 165 -18.60 8.86 8.20
C ILE A 165 -19.28 10.06 8.83
N LYS A 166 -20.60 10.02 8.93
CA LYS A 166 -21.39 11.05 9.61
C LYS A 166 -20.98 11.10 11.07
N ARG A 167 -20.60 12.29 11.54
CA ARG A 167 -20.03 12.49 12.88
C ARG A 167 -20.97 12.01 13.98
N ASP A 168 -22.27 12.25 13.83
CA ASP A 168 -23.27 11.89 14.85
C ASP A 168 -23.34 10.37 15.06
N ILE A 169 -23.09 9.55 14.03
CA ILE A 169 -23.01 8.08 14.20
C ILE A 169 -21.91 7.72 15.20
N ILE A 170 -20.78 8.40 15.16
CA ILE A 170 -19.65 8.15 16.07
C ILE A 170 -19.99 8.66 17.48
N ILE A 171 -20.51 9.89 17.59
CA ILE A 171 -20.80 10.55 18.87
C ILE A 171 -21.95 9.86 19.62
N ASP A 172 -23.08 9.64 18.95
CA ASP A 172 -24.30 9.12 19.56
C ASP A 172 -24.12 7.67 20.04
N ASN A 173 -23.32 6.89 19.30
CA ASN A 173 -22.97 5.52 19.67
C ASN A 173 -21.72 5.42 20.57
N LYS A 174 -21.09 6.54 20.94
CA LYS A 174 -19.89 6.61 21.80
C LYS A 174 -18.74 5.74 21.27
N ILE A 175 -18.49 5.79 19.96
CA ILE A 175 -17.47 4.99 19.29
C ILE A 175 -16.12 5.72 19.38
N TYR A 176 -15.07 5.02 19.79
CA TYR A 176 -13.71 5.57 19.90
C TYR A 176 -12.66 4.52 19.52
N PHE A 177 -11.48 4.97 19.10
CA PHE A 177 -10.34 4.08 18.90
C PHE A 177 -9.87 3.59 20.26
N LYS A 178 -10.04 2.30 20.56
CA LYS A 178 -9.51 1.71 21.79
C LYS A 178 -7.99 1.73 21.74
N HIS A 179 -7.36 2.03 22.88
CA HIS A 179 -5.91 2.02 23.00
C HIS A 179 -5.38 0.58 22.86
N MET A 180 -4.92 0.24 21.66
CA MET A 180 -4.41 -1.08 21.32
C MET A 180 -3.09 -0.95 20.56
N LYS A 181 -2.17 -1.90 20.77
CA LYS A 181 -0.91 -1.95 20.01
C LYS A 181 -1.13 -2.25 18.52
N TYR A 182 -2.25 -2.90 18.18
CA TYR A 182 -2.60 -3.29 16.82
C TYR A 182 -4.10 -3.57 16.68
N GLY A 183 -4.70 -3.12 15.58
CA GLY A 183 -6.07 -3.46 15.19
C GLY A 183 -7.14 -2.56 15.78
N GLU A 184 -6.72 -1.43 16.35
CA GLU A 184 -7.60 -0.36 16.82
C GLU A 184 -8.49 0.18 15.70
N ASP A 185 -7.93 0.29 14.49
CA ASP A 185 -8.62 0.73 13.29
C ASP A 185 -9.73 -0.26 12.90
N LYS A 186 -9.42 -1.55 12.90
CA LYS A 186 -10.38 -2.60 12.58
C LYS A 186 -11.58 -2.55 13.50
N LEU A 187 -11.35 -2.47 14.81
CA LEU A 187 -12.42 -2.45 15.80
C LEU A 187 -13.31 -1.22 15.60
N PHE A 188 -12.70 -0.04 15.48
CA PHE A 188 -13.42 1.22 15.26
C PHE A 188 -14.30 1.16 14.00
N PHE A 189 -13.75 0.74 12.86
CA PHE A 189 -14.51 0.70 11.60
C PHE A 189 -15.52 -0.44 11.55
N ILE A 190 -15.29 -1.57 12.22
CA ILE A 190 -16.31 -2.61 12.35
C ILE A 190 -17.53 -2.05 13.09
N GLU A 191 -17.29 -1.43 14.25
CA GLU A 191 -18.35 -0.84 15.07
C GLU A 191 -19.08 0.29 14.32
N ALA A 192 -18.34 1.29 13.80
CA ALA A 192 -18.92 2.44 13.11
C ALA A 192 -19.76 2.04 11.88
N ILE A 193 -19.23 1.16 11.01
CA ILE A 193 -19.96 0.71 9.81
C ILE A 193 -21.20 -0.10 10.20
N SER A 194 -21.15 -0.88 11.28
CA SER A 194 -22.30 -1.66 11.75
C SER A 194 -23.47 -0.81 12.29
N LYS A 195 -23.19 0.43 12.73
CA LYS A 195 -24.21 1.37 13.22
C LYS A 195 -24.80 2.24 12.11
N CYS A 196 -24.14 2.33 10.96
CA CYS A 196 -24.62 3.04 9.78
C CYS A 196 -25.78 2.27 9.12
N GLN A 197 -26.84 2.97 8.71
CA GLN A 197 -27.98 2.39 8.01
C GLN A 197 -27.92 2.62 6.51
N THR A 198 -27.26 3.70 6.08
CA THR A 198 -27.19 4.09 4.67
C THR A 198 -25.74 4.32 4.22
N ALA A 199 -25.45 3.89 2.99
CA ALA A 199 -24.16 4.07 2.34
C ALA A 199 -24.27 4.60 0.91
N SER A 200 -23.27 5.40 0.55
CA SER A 200 -22.90 5.70 -0.84
C SER A 200 -21.57 5.04 -1.19
N MET A 201 -21.37 4.66 -2.44
CA MET A 201 -20.07 4.26 -2.97
C MET A 201 -19.75 4.99 -4.28
N ASN A 202 -18.46 5.24 -4.51
CA ASN A 202 -17.99 5.93 -5.70
C ASN A 202 -16.65 5.36 -6.19
N PRO A 203 -16.49 5.07 -7.50
CA PRO A 203 -15.26 4.48 -8.04
C PRO A 203 -14.13 5.46 -8.28
N LYS A 204 -14.37 6.77 -8.13
CA LYS A 204 -13.31 7.77 -8.25
C LYS A 204 -12.26 7.57 -7.15
N PRO A 205 -10.95 7.67 -7.47
CA PRO A 205 -9.89 7.77 -6.47
C PRO A 205 -10.19 8.91 -5.49
N THR A 206 -10.16 8.65 -4.19
CA THR A 206 -10.42 9.65 -3.14
C THR A 206 -9.24 9.80 -2.19
N TYR A 207 -8.45 8.73 -2.06
CA TYR A 207 -7.39 8.60 -1.07
C TYR A 207 -6.21 7.86 -1.67
N HIS A 208 -5.00 8.36 -1.41
CA HIS A 208 -3.77 7.81 -1.93
C HIS A 208 -2.85 7.40 -0.78
N VAL A 209 -2.63 6.09 -0.68
CA VAL A 209 -1.82 5.44 0.34
C VAL A 209 -0.36 5.36 -0.13
N ASN A 210 0.55 5.97 0.62
CA ASN A 210 1.97 5.97 0.38
C ASN A 210 2.63 4.69 0.93
N ARG A 211 3.08 3.81 0.03
CA ARG A 211 3.83 2.58 0.40
C ARG A 211 5.14 2.48 -0.38
N TYR A 212 5.75 3.61 -0.70
CA TYR A 212 7.12 3.65 -1.21
C TYR A 212 8.11 3.22 -0.12
N THR A 213 9.29 2.74 -0.53
CA THR A 213 10.25 2.15 0.44
C THR A 213 10.86 3.15 1.41
N TYR A 214 10.85 4.44 1.07
CA TYR A 214 11.26 5.52 1.97
C TYR A 214 10.25 5.76 3.10
N ASN A 215 8.98 5.35 2.92
CA ASN A 215 7.99 5.42 3.97
C ASN A 215 8.06 4.20 4.90
N GLN A 216 8.78 4.36 6.01
CA GLN A 216 8.86 3.34 7.04
C GLN A 216 7.55 3.29 7.83
N SER A 217 6.74 2.25 7.58
CA SER A 217 5.52 1.99 8.35
C SER A 217 5.85 1.46 9.75
N LEU A 218 5.15 1.98 10.76
CA LEU A 218 5.21 1.51 12.15
C LEU A 218 4.86 0.01 12.28
N VAL A 219 4.06 -0.53 11.36
CA VAL A 219 3.56 -1.92 11.38
C VAL A 219 4.62 -2.95 10.97
N GLY A 220 5.79 -2.51 10.46
CA GLY A 220 6.84 -3.38 9.95
C GLY A 220 7.63 -4.18 11.00
N GLN A 221 7.48 -3.86 12.30
CA GLN A 221 8.42 -4.30 13.34
C GLN A 221 7.93 -5.45 14.26
N THR A 222 6.66 -5.86 14.16
CA THR A 222 6.07 -6.85 15.09
C THR A 222 6.09 -8.28 14.50
N ASP A 223 6.50 -9.26 15.31
CA ASP A 223 6.51 -10.67 14.93
C ASP A 223 5.10 -11.20 14.66
N ILE A 224 4.98 -12.21 13.78
CA ILE A 224 3.69 -12.78 13.38
C ILE A 224 2.94 -13.43 14.54
N ILE A 225 3.66 -14.06 15.47
CA ILE A 225 3.07 -14.70 16.64
C ILE A 225 2.47 -13.61 17.53
N GLU A 226 3.22 -12.54 17.79
CA GLU A 226 2.74 -11.40 18.55
C GLU A 226 1.54 -10.72 17.86
N LYS A 227 1.61 -10.48 16.55
CA LYS A 227 0.46 -9.94 15.78
C LYS A 227 -0.77 -10.83 15.85
N THR A 228 -0.60 -12.16 15.88
CA THR A 228 -1.72 -13.09 15.99
C THR A 228 -2.35 -13.04 17.37
N LYS A 229 -1.54 -12.98 18.43
CA LYS A 229 -2.05 -12.77 19.79
C LYS A 229 -2.81 -11.46 19.92
N LEU A 230 -2.31 -10.38 19.31
CA LEU A 230 -3.03 -9.10 19.26
C LEU A 230 -4.36 -9.20 18.49
N ASN A 231 -4.42 -10.00 17.41
CA ASN A 231 -5.70 -10.27 16.74
C ASN A 231 -6.68 -11.06 17.62
N LEU A 232 -6.23 -11.81 18.65
CA LEU A 232 -7.14 -12.54 19.55
C LEU A 232 -7.89 -11.53 20.42
N THR A 233 -7.17 -10.50 20.89
CA THR A 233 -7.78 -9.38 21.59
C THR A 233 -8.78 -8.65 20.70
N VAL A 234 -8.46 -8.41 19.43
CA VAL A 234 -9.41 -7.79 18.49
C VAL A 234 -10.65 -8.67 18.30
N LEU A 235 -10.48 -9.99 18.15
CA LEU A 235 -11.60 -10.92 18.02
C LEU A 235 -12.49 -10.90 19.26
N ASP A 236 -11.91 -10.97 20.47
CA ASP A 236 -12.63 -10.89 21.74
C ASP A 236 -13.43 -9.59 21.85
N GLU A 237 -12.83 -8.45 21.47
CA GLU A 237 -13.52 -7.16 21.47
C GLU A 237 -14.66 -7.10 20.45
N VAL A 238 -14.48 -7.68 19.25
CA VAL A 238 -15.55 -7.76 18.25
C VAL A 238 -16.70 -8.67 18.69
N LEU A 239 -16.40 -9.78 19.37
CA LEU A 239 -17.42 -10.72 19.89
C LEU A 239 -18.26 -10.11 21.03
N LYS A 240 -17.76 -9.08 21.71
CA LYS A 240 -18.51 -8.31 22.72
C LYS A 240 -19.44 -7.27 22.10
N LEU A 241 -19.29 -6.93 20.82
CA LEU A 241 -20.12 -5.92 20.17
C LEU A 241 -21.50 -6.50 19.82
N GLU A 242 -22.54 -5.70 20.05
CA GLU A 242 -23.88 -5.97 19.54
C GLU A 242 -23.98 -5.53 18.08
N LEU A 243 -23.73 -6.48 17.18
CA LEU A 243 -23.70 -6.29 15.73
C LEU A 243 -24.96 -6.88 15.06
N PRO A 244 -25.49 -6.26 13.99
CA PRO A 244 -26.45 -6.91 13.10
C PRO A 244 -25.91 -8.23 12.56
N SER A 245 -26.75 -9.23 12.34
CA SER A 245 -26.30 -10.60 11.99
C SER A 245 -25.38 -10.67 10.77
N ASN A 246 -25.64 -9.87 9.72
CA ASN A 246 -24.78 -9.83 8.55
C ASN A 246 -23.44 -9.13 8.84
N ALA A 247 -23.45 -8.07 9.67
CA ALA A 247 -22.23 -7.40 10.09
C ALA A 247 -21.34 -8.33 10.94
N GLU A 248 -21.94 -9.04 11.89
CA GLU A 248 -21.26 -10.05 12.72
C GLU A 248 -20.61 -11.12 11.84
N PHE A 249 -21.40 -11.73 10.95
CA PHE A 249 -20.93 -12.77 10.03
C PHE A 249 -19.73 -12.30 9.21
N GLN A 250 -19.83 -11.14 8.55
CA GLN A 250 -18.76 -10.66 7.69
C GLN A 250 -17.51 -10.22 8.47
N ALA A 251 -17.67 -9.59 9.65
CA ALA A 251 -16.56 -9.18 10.50
C ALA A 251 -15.80 -10.40 11.04
N ILE A 252 -16.50 -11.38 11.61
CA ILE A 252 -15.89 -12.60 12.15
C ILE A 252 -15.27 -13.43 11.01
N SER A 253 -15.97 -13.63 9.90
CA SER A 253 -15.43 -14.35 8.73
C SER A 253 -14.14 -13.72 8.22
N ARG A 254 -14.06 -12.39 8.17
CA ARG A 254 -12.82 -11.71 7.81
C ARG A 254 -11.70 -12.01 8.81
N ILE A 255 -11.96 -11.93 10.11
CA ILE A 255 -10.95 -12.18 11.14
C ILE A 255 -10.45 -13.63 11.01
N VAL A 256 -11.36 -14.60 10.98
CA VAL A 256 -11.06 -16.03 10.85
C VAL A 256 -10.25 -16.32 9.59
N GLU A 257 -10.78 -16.01 8.41
CA GLU A 257 -10.17 -16.44 7.15
C GLU A 257 -8.84 -15.74 6.87
N VAL A 258 -8.77 -14.42 7.07
CA VAL A 258 -7.58 -13.66 6.65
C VAL A 258 -6.70 -13.13 7.76
N ASP A 259 -7.19 -12.90 8.98
CA ASP A 259 -6.31 -12.50 10.09
C ASP A 259 -5.71 -13.69 10.82
N TYR A 260 -6.39 -14.84 10.81
CA TYR A 260 -5.87 -16.10 11.32
C TYR A 260 -5.41 -17.01 10.18
N MET A 261 -6.34 -17.65 9.48
CA MET A 261 -6.00 -18.80 8.64
C MET A 261 -5.01 -18.44 7.53
N SER A 262 -5.25 -17.33 6.81
CA SER A 262 -4.34 -16.89 5.75
C SER A 262 -2.99 -16.41 6.28
N ARG A 263 -2.98 -15.66 7.39
CA ARG A 263 -1.74 -15.07 7.96
C ARG A 263 -0.88 -16.09 8.70
N LEU A 264 -1.50 -17.07 9.35
CA LEU A 264 -0.81 -18.17 10.00
C LEU A 264 -0.33 -19.18 8.96
N PHE A 265 -1.22 -19.71 8.12
CA PHE A 265 -0.92 -20.90 7.33
C PHE A 265 -0.65 -20.62 5.85
N LYS A 266 -1.41 -19.73 5.20
CA LYS A 266 -1.36 -19.54 3.73
C LYS A 266 -0.18 -18.68 3.25
N ASN A 267 1.04 -19.04 3.65
CA ASN A 267 2.26 -18.32 3.29
C ASN A 267 3.52 -19.19 3.42
N ASN A 268 4.59 -18.78 2.73
CA ASN A 268 5.89 -19.47 2.79
C ASN A 268 6.57 -19.45 4.17
N ARG A 269 6.21 -18.52 5.08
CA ARG A 269 6.80 -18.48 6.43
C ARG A 269 6.37 -19.71 7.24
N PHE A 270 5.10 -20.10 7.18
CA PHE A 270 4.61 -21.32 7.81
C PHE A 270 5.33 -22.57 7.30
N LEU A 271 5.45 -22.71 5.98
CA LEU A 271 6.14 -23.85 5.37
C LEU A 271 7.58 -24.00 5.88
N LYS A 272 8.28 -22.86 6.00
CA LYS A 272 9.68 -22.77 6.44
C LYS A 272 9.86 -22.75 7.96
N ALA A 273 8.80 -22.59 8.75
CA ALA A 273 8.91 -22.51 10.20
C ALA A 273 9.37 -23.85 10.77
N GLU A 274 10.38 -23.83 11.64
CA GLU A 274 10.86 -25.01 12.37
C GLU A 274 9.82 -25.43 13.42
N ASN A 275 9.32 -24.48 14.21
CA ASN A 275 8.33 -24.74 15.25
C ASN A 275 6.89 -24.51 14.75
N LYS A 276 6.40 -25.43 13.90
CA LYS A 276 5.00 -25.42 13.42
C LYS A 276 3.94 -25.58 14.53
N PRO A 277 4.16 -26.34 15.62
CA PRO A 277 3.19 -26.46 16.72
C PRO A 277 2.65 -25.14 17.28
N VAL A 278 3.45 -24.07 17.30
CA VAL A 278 3.00 -22.75 17.76
C VAL A 278 1.86 -22.19 16.89
N PHE A 279 1.87 -22.45 15.58
CA PHE A 279 0.82 -21.98 14.66
C PHE A 279 -0.50 -22.70 14.92
N TYR A 280 -0.44 -24.01 15.18
CA TYR A 280 -1.63 -24.82 15.48
C TYR A 280 -2.25 -24.38 16.82
N LYS A 281 -1.42 -24.16 17.83
CA LYS A 281 -1.89 -23.66 19.13
C LYS A 281 -2.62 -22.32 19.01
N LEU A 282 -2.08 -21.36 18.25
CA LEU A 282 -2.73 -20.06 18.04
C LEU A 282 -4.07 -20.18 17.29
N PHE A 283 -4.19 -21.17 16.41
CA PHE A 283 -5.45 -21.48 15.75
C PHE A 283 -6.46 -22.10 16.73
N ASP A 284 -6.04 -23.05 17.56
CA ASP A 284 -6.89 -23.65 18.60
C ASP A 284 -7.39 -22.61 19.60
N GLU A 285 -6.53 -21.67 20.02
CA GLU A 285 -6.91 -20.55 20.89
C GLU A 285 -8.03 -19.70 20.26
N MET A 286 -7.98 -19.46 18.95
CA MET A 286 -9.04 -18.72 18.23
C MET A 286 -10.34 -19.53 18.13
N VAL A 287 -10.27 -20.83 17.87
CA VAL A 287 -11.46 -21.70 17.83
C VAL A 287 -12.12 -21.76 19.21
N LEU A 288 -11.33 -21.88 20.28
CA LEU A 288 -11.83 -21.87 21.66
C LEU A 288 -12.48 -20.53 22.01
N MET A 289 -11.92 -19.42 21.56
CA MET A 289 -12.51 -18.08 21.72
C MET A 289 -13.89 -17.99 21.07
N LEU A 290 -14.04 -18.45 19.82
CA LEU A 290 -15.35 -18.47 19.17
C LEU A 290 -16.34 -19.34 19.94
N ALA A 291 -15.91 -20.54 20.35
CA ALA A 291 -16.75 -21.47 21.09
C ALA A 291 -17.20 -20.92 22.46
N SER A 292 -16.36 -20.16 23.16
CA SER A 292 -16.73 -19.55 24.44
C SER A 292 -17.83 -18.48 24.31
N TYR A 293 -18.01 -17.92 23.12
CA TYR A 293 -19.13 -17.03 22.76
C TYR A 293 -20.27 -17.77 22.04
N GLY A 294 -20.27 -19.10 22.05
CA GLY A 294 -21.31 -19.92 21.42
C GLY A 294 -21.29 -19.91 19.89
N LYS A 295 -20.16 -19.54 19.28
CA LYS A 295 -20.00 -19.46 17.81
C LYS A 295 -19.23 -20.67 17.28
N ASN A 296 -19.72 -21.27 16.19
CA ASN A 296 -18.99 -22.32 15.49
C ASN A 296 -18.19 -21.72 14.33
N ILE A 297 -16.88 -22.00 14.27
CA ILE A 297 -16.00 -21.52 13.20
C ILE A 297 -16.48 -21.94 11.80
N GLU A 298 -17.09 -23.12 11.66
CA GLU A 298 -17.58 -23.63 10.36
C GLU A 298 -18.60 -22.67 9.72
N ASP A 299 -19.37 -21.94 10.54
CA ASP A 299 -20.36 -20.97 10.08
C ASP A 299 -19.72 -19.75 9.41
N TYR A 300 -18.41 -19.50 9.60
CA TYR A 300 -17.71 -18.30 9.11
C TYR A 300 -16.71 -18.58 7.98
N LEU A 301 -16.67 -19.81 7.45
CA LEU A 301 -15.78 -20.22 6.36
C LEU A 301 -16.48 -20.12 4.99
N LEU A 302 -16.07 -19.17 4.17
CA LEU A 302 -16.67 -18.90 2.86
C LEU A 302 -16.10 -19.80 1.77
N THR A 303 -14.77 -19.91 1.68
CA THR A 303 -14.12 -20.55 0.53
C THR A 303 -13.69 -21.99 0.83
N ASP A 304 -13.73 -22.84 -0.18
CA ASP A 304 -13.29 -24.24 -0.09
C ASP A 304 -11.81 -24.37 0.33
N THR A 305 -10.99 -23.36 0.00
CA THR A 305 -9.61 -23.27 0.51
C THR A 305 -9.57 -23.25 2.03
N PHE A 306 -10.37 -22.39 2.67
CA PHE A 306 -10.37 -22.27 4.13
C PHE A 306 -11.11 -23.45 4.78
N LYS A 307 -12.16 -23.98 4.16
CA LYS A 307 -12.80 -25.23 4.61
C LYS A 307 -11.80 -26.38 4.66
N ASN A 308 -10.99 -26.58 3.62
CA ASN A 308 -9.94 -27.61 3.63
C ASN A 308 -8.89 -27.38 4.71
N ILE A 309 -8.38 -26.13 4.85
CA ILE A 309 -7.42 -25.79 5.91
C ILE A 309 -7.99 -26.12 7.29
N TYR A 310 -9.25 -25.75 7.54
CA TYR A 310 -9.94 -26.04 8.78
C TYR A 310 -10.07 -27.54 9.04
N GLN A 311 -10.55 -28.32 8.07
CA GLN A 311 -10.72 -29.77 8.23
C GLN A 311 -9.40 -30.46 8.57
N PHE A 312 -8.32 -30.13 7.87
CA PHE A 312 -7.00 -30.71 8.16
C PHE A 312 -6.46 -30.30 9.53
N LEU A 313 -6.71 -29.07 9.99
CA LEU A 313 -6.33 -28.64 11.34
C LEU A 313 -7.15 -29.40 12.41
N LYS A 314 -8.48 -29.47 12.23
CA LYS A 314 -9.42 -30.18 13.13
C LYS A 314 -9.03 -31.65 13.31
N ASN A 315 -8.67 -32.32 12.21
CA ASN A 315 -8.29 -33.73 12.20
C ASN A 315 -6.81 -33.97 12.52
N LYS A 316 -6.02 -32.90 12.74
CA LYS A 316 -4.56 -32.94 12.95
C LYS A 316 -3.78 -33.56 11.78
N GLU A 317 -4.30 -33.45 10.56
CA GLU A 317 -3.70 -33.92 9.31
C GLU A 317 -2.67 -32.90 8.77
N TYR A 318 -1.66 -32.59 9.57
CA TYR A 318 -0.71 -31.50 9.28
C TYR A 318 0.08 -31.69 7.98
N GLN A 319 0.32 -32.94 7.56
CA GLN A 319 1.01 -33.22 6.31
C GLN A 319 0.16 -32.79 5.09
N LYS A 320 -1.14 -33.11 5.10
CA LYS A 320 -2.09 -32.66 4.08
C LYS A 320 -2.20 -31.13 4.05
N LEU A 321 -2.21 -30.50 5.23
CA LEU A 321 -2.16 -29.03 5.33
C LEU A 321 -0.90 -28.46 4.66
N ILE A 322 0.28 -28.97 4.97
CA ILE A 322 1.55 -28.49 4.39
C ILE A 322 1.54 -28.65 2.87
N GLU A 323 1.04 -29.76 2.36
CA GLU A 323 0.95 -30.04 0.93
C GLU A 323 -0.04 -29.11 0.22
N LEU A 324 -1.23 -28.89 0.80
CA LEU A 324 -2.20 -27.91 0.31
C LEU A 324 -1.59 -26.51 0.25
N ILE A 325 -0.95 -26.05 1.33
CA ILE A 325 -0.33 -24.73 1.36
C ILE A 325 0.80 -24.64 0.33
N THR A 326 1.61 -25.68 0.17
CA THR A 326 2.70 -25.73 -0.83
C THR A 326 2.16 -25.55 -2.24
N MET A 327 1.08 -26.27 -2.59
CA MET A 327 0.39 -26.11 -3.87
C MET A 327 -0.15 -24.68 -4.06
N LEU A 328 -0.82 -24.13 -3.05
CA LEU A 328 -1.38 -22.76 -3.11
C LEU A 328 -0.31 -21.68 -3.28
N GLN A 329 0.88 -21.84 -2.69
CA GLN A 329 1.98 -20.88 -2.82
C GLN A 329 2.62 -20.86 -4.22
N GLN A 330 2.39 -21.88 -5.05
CA GLN A 330 2.82 -21.86 -6.46
C GLN A 330 2.01 -20.85 -7.29
N GLY A 331 0.79 -20.51 -6.87
CA GLY A 331 -0.06 -19.51 -7.53
C GLY A 331 -0.26 -19.79 -9.02
N GLY A 332 0.07 -18.83 -9.88
CA GLY A 332 -0.01 -19.01 -11.35
C GLY A 332 0.95 -20.07 -11.92
N LYS A 333 1.94 -20.54 -11.14
CA LYS A 333 2.83 -21.64 -11.54
C LYS A 333 2.30 -23.01 -11.16
N ALA A 334 1.20 -23.08 -10.39
CA ALA A 334 0.60 -24.36 -10.02
C ALA A 334 0.20 -25.17 -11.27
N ASN A 335 0.26 -26.49 -11.15
CA ASN A 335 -0.32 -27.39 -12.14
C ASN A 335 -1.83 -27.25 -12.11
N LYS A 336 -2.41 -27.00 -13.27
CA LYS A 336 -3.82 -26.69 -13.43
C LYS A 336 -4.35 -27.29 -14.72
N PHE A 337 -5.60 -27.71 -14.72
CA PHE A 337 -6.26 -28.30 -15.88
C PHE A 337 -7.63 -27.67 -16.11
N VAL A 338 -8.17 -27.86 -17.31
CA VAL A 338 -9.51 -27.41 -17.66
C VAL A 338 -10.44 -28.61 -17.63
N GLU A 339 -11.55 -28.49 -16.91
CA GLU A 339 -12.63 -29.47 -16.88
C GLU A 339 -13.96 -28.71 -16.86
N ASN A 340 -14.90 -29.07 -17.73
CA ASN A 340 -16.24 -28.47 -17.81
C ASN A 340 -16.20 -26.91 -17.83
N ASN A 341 -15.31 -26.36 -18.68
CA ASN A 341 -15.08 -24.91 -18.82
C ASN A 341 -14.58 -24.18 -17.55
N ARG A 342 -14.08 -24.91 -16.56
CA ARG A 342 -13.49 -24.35 -15.34
C ARG A 342 -12.01 -24.69 -15.26
N VAL A 343 -11.23 -23.84 -14.60
CA VAL A 343 -9.81 -24.09 -14.32
C VAL A 343 -9.66 -24.62 -12.91
N HIS A 344 -9.17 -25.86 -12.82
CA HIS A 344 -8.96 -26.60 -11.57
C HIS A 344 -7.47 -26.69 -11.26
N PHE A 345 -7.12 -26.60 -9.99
CA PHE A 345 -5.79 -26.99 -9.53
C PHE A 345 -5.66 -28.51 -9.60
N LEU A 346 -4.52 -29.00 -10.07
CA LEU A 346 -4.18 -30.41 -9.98
C LEU A 346 -3.82 -30.73 -8.53
N MET A 347 -4.78 -31.26 -7.79
CA MET A 347 -4.60 -31.68 -6.40
C MET A 347 -3.67 -32.91 -6.35
N PRO A 348 -2.70 -32.96 -5.43
CA PRO A 348 -1.96 -34.18 -5.13
C PRO A 348 -2.88 -35.32 -4.68
N GLU A 349 -2.48 -36.57 -4.95
CA GLU A 349 -3.29 -37.77 -4.64
C GLU A 349 -3.64 -37.88 -3.15
N THR A 350 -2.72 -37.44 -2.29
CA THR A 350 -2.88 -37.34 -0.83
C THR A 350 -4.00 -36.38 -0.39
N LEU A 351 -4.46 -35.49 -1.27
CA LEU A 351 -5.55 -34.53 -1.05
C LEU A 351 -6.82 -34.90 -1.82
N SER A 352 -6.99 -36.17 -2.20
CA SER A 352 -8.14 -36.65 -2.97
C SER A 352 -9.48 -36.52 -2.25
N ASP A 353 -9.47 -36.47 -0.91
CA ASP A 353 -10.63 -36.24 -0.06
C ASP A 353 -10.91 -34.75 0.23
N ALA A 354 -10.04 -33.85 -0.24
CA ALA A 354 -10.19 -32.41 -0.07
C ALA A 354 -11.21 -31.83 -1.07
N LEU A 355 -11.85 -30.72 -0.70
CA LEU A 355 -12.66 -29.95 -1.64
C LEU A 355 -11.78 -29.44 -2.80
N PRO A 356 -12.27 -29.45 -4.05
CA PRO A 356 -11.50 -29.03 -5.20
C PRO A 356 -11.19 -27.52 -5.15
N ILE A 357 -9.96 -27.15 -5.51
CA ILE A 357 -9.55 -25.74 -5.62
C ILE A 357 -9.64 -25.30 -7.08
N LYS A 358 -10.30 -24.18 -7.35
CA LYS A 358 -10.58 -23.66 -8.68
C LYS A 358 -10.21 -22.18 -8.79
N ASP A 359 -9.87 -21.73 -9.99
CA ASP A 359 -9.91 -20.31 -10.33
C ASP A 359 -11.35 -19.97 -10.76
N PRO A 360 -12.04 -18.99 -10.11
CA PRO A 360 -13.42 -18.66 -10.45
C PRO A 360 -13.60 -18.17 -11.90
N VAL A 361 -12.62 -17.43 -12.40
CA VAL A 361 -12.53 -16.99 -13.79
C VAL A 361 -11.08 -17.08 -14.24
N PHE A 362 -10.86 -17.60 -15.44
CA PHE A 362 -9.57 -17.58 -16.13
C PHE A 362 -9.78 -17.19 -17.59
N ALA A 363 -8.92 -16.34 -18.15
CA ALA A 363 -9.07 -15.85 -19.52
C ALA A 363 -7.79 -16.00 -20.32
N VAL A 364 -7.93 -16.37 -21.59
CA VAL A 364 -6.83 -16.57 -22.55
C VAL A 364 -7.11 -15.79 -23.83
N TYR A 365 -6.10 -15.06 -24.29
CA TYR A 365 -6.14 -14.38 -25.58
C TYR A 365 -5.92 -15.39 -26.71
N GLU A 366 -6.85 -15.48 -27.65
CA GLU A 366 -6.81 -16.41 -28.80
C GLU A 366 -6.39 -15.73 -30.10
N GLY A 367 -5.90 -14.49 -30.03
CA GLY A 367 -5.44 -13.72 -31.18
C GLY A 367 -6.53 -12.89 -31.85
N THR A 368 -6.14 -12.20 -32.92
CA THR A 368 -7.03 -11.41 -33.77
C THR A 368 -7.59 -12.27 -34.90
N HIS A 369 -8.91 -12.29 -35.04
CA HIS A 369 -9.65 -13.11 -36.00
C HIS A 369 -10.40 -12.19 -36.98
N LEU A 370 -10.57 -12.61 -38.24
CA LEU A 370 -11.44 -11.93 -39.20
C LEU A 370 -12.84 -12.54 -39.12
N ILE A 371 -13.79 -11.80 -38.53
CA ILE A 371 -15.17 -12.26 -38.28
C ILE A 371 -16.12 -11.27 -38.98
N GLU A 372 -16.96 -11.78 -39.89
CA GLU A 372 -17.93 -10.97 -40.63
C GLU A 372 -17.32 -9.74 -41.34
N GLY A 373 -16.06 -9.85 -41.76
CA GLY A 373 -15.34 -8.78 -42.46
C GLY A 373 -14.63 -7.77 -41.56
N ALA A 374 -14.72 -7.89 -40.24
CA ALA A 374 -14.02 -7.06 -39.27
C ALA A 374 -12.95 -7.85 -38.51
N PHE A 375 -11.84 -7.19 -38.15
CA PHE A 375 -10.85 -7.77 -37.25
C PHE A 375 -11.33 -7.65 -35.81
N LYS A 376 -11.44 -8.79 -35.12
CA LYS A 376 -11.84 -8.89 -33.71
C LYS A 376 -10.78 -9.60 -32.90
N ASP A 377 -10.39 -9.03 -31.78
CA ASP A 377 -9.56 -9.66 -30.77
C ASP A 377 -10.40 -10.60 -29.91
N VAL A 378 -10.03 -11.88 -29.91
CA VAL A 378 -10.82 -12.95 -29.28
C VAL A 378 -10.20 -13.36 -27.97
N ILE A 379 -11.03 -13.43 -26.92
CA ILE A 379 -10.64 -13.89 -25.59
C ILE A 379 -11.56 -15.04 -25.19
N ARG A 380 -10.96 -16.19 -24.89
CA ARG A 380 -11.70 -17.32 -24.29
C ARG A 380 -11.72 -17.20 -22.78
N VAL A 381 -12.90 -17.38 -22.19
CA VAL A 381 -13.17 -17.25 -20.76
C VAL A 381 -13.65 -18.57 -20.18
N TYR A 382 -12.94 -19.06 -19.17
CA TYR A 382 -13.26 -20.24 -18.38
C TYR A 382 -13.88 -19.79 -17.06
N LYS A 383 -15.16 -20.07 -16.86
CA LYS A 383 -15.96 -19.61 -15.72
C LYS A 383 -17.22 -20.47 -15.52
N ASP A 384 -17.89 -20.26 -14.40
CA ASP A 384 -19.27 -20.72 -14.19
C ASP A 384 -20.28 -20.00 -15.09
N ASP A 385 -21.38 -20.68 -15.42
CA ASP A 385 -22.45 -20.11 -16.26
C ASP A 385 -23.12 -18.90 -15.61
N GLN A 386 -23.22 -18.92 -14.28
CA GLN A 386 -23.79 -17.82 -13.48
C GLN A 386 -22.83 -16.62 -13.35
N THR A 387 -21.54 -16.81 -13.61
CA THR A 387 -20.56 -15.72 -13.50
C THR A 387 -20.70 -14.80 -14.71
N ILE A 388 -20.96 -13.53 -14.46
CA ILE A 388 -21.11 -12.51 -15.51
C ILE A 388 -19.79 -11.71 -15.61
N ILE A 389 -19.34 -11.46 -16.84
CA ILE A 389 -18.25 -10.51 -17.08
C ILE A 389 -18.89 -9.14 -17.28
N ASP A 390 -18.65 -8.24 -16.33
CA ASP A 390 -19.27 -6.91 -16.29
C ASP A 390 -18.58 -5.92 -17.22
N LYS A 391 -17.24 -6.00 -17.34
CA LYS A 391 -16.43 -5.04 -18.10
C LYS A 391 -15.18 -5.69 -18.68
N VAL A 392 -14.75 -5.17 -19.83
CA VAL A 392 -13.42 -5.35 -20.38
C VAL A 392 -12.67 -4.03 -20.25
N MET A 393 -11.45 -4.10 -19.71
CA MET A 393 -10.63 -2.92 -19.41
C MET A 393 -9.26 -3.02 -20.06
N LEU A 394 -8.79 -1.92 -20.63
CA LEU A 394 -7.39 -1.70 -20.99
C LEU A 394 -6.70 -1.01 -19.81
N ASN A 395 -5.83 -1.70 -19.09
CA ASN A 395 -5.14 -1.15 -17.92
C ASN A 395 -3.69 -0.83 -18.25
N GLU A 396 -3.23 0.39 -17.96
CA GLU A 396 -1.82 0.73 -18.11
C GLU A 396 -0.95 -0.23 -17.27
N ILE A 397 0.12 -0.71 -17.89
CA ILE A 397 1.04 -1.63 -17.23
C ILE A 397 1.60 -0.97 -15.96
N ASN A 398 1.37 -1.61 -14.82
CA ASN A 398 1.73 -1.14 -13.48
C ASN A 398 1.01 0.14 -12.99
N ASN A 399 -0.02 0.60 -13.67
CA ASN A 399 -0.78 1.78 -13.27
C ASN A 399 -2.29 1.57 -13.39
N GLU A 400 -2.91 0.98 -12.36
CA GLU A 400 -4.34 0.59 -12.40
C GLU A 400 -5.33 1.75 -12.31
N ILE A 401 -4.87 2.99 -12.09
CA ILE A 401 -5.75 4.17 -12.14
C ILE A 401 -5.88 4.74 -13.55
N HIS A 402 -4.96 4.37 -14.44
CA HIS A 402 -5.01 4.74 -15.84
C HIS A 402 -5.55 3.57 -16.62
N ASP A 403 -6.85 3.63 -16.88
CA ASP A 403 -7.59 2.56 -17.53
C ASP A 403 -8.67 3.12 -18.45
N VAL A 404 -9.03 2.32 -19.46
CA VAL A 404 -10.10 2.59 -20.40
C VAL A 404 -11.04 1.39 -20.40
N THR A 405 -12.34 1.63 -20.26
CA THR A 405 -13.36 0.59 -20.50
C THR A 405 -13.61 0.53 -22.00
N ILE A 406 -13.63 -0.66 -22.58
CA ILE A 406 -13.93 -0.88 -23.98
C ILE A 406 -15.19 -1.71 -24.13
N ASP A 407 -15.90 -1.49 -25.23
CA ASP A 407 -17.06 -2.29 -25.60
C ASP A 407 -16.62 -3.69 -26.02
N PHE A 408 -17.52 -4.66 -25.83
CA PHE A 408 -17.27 -6.04 -26.17
C PHE A 408 -18.58 -6.79 -26.41
N GLU A 409 -18.50 -7.82 -27.24
CA GLU A 409 -19.57 -8.79 -27.42
C GLU A 409 -19.20 -10.08 -26.69
N ILE A 410 -20.21 -10.75 -26.12
CA ILE A 410 -20.03 -12.05 -25.49
C ILE A 410 -20.91 -13.09 -26.20
N ASN A 411 -20.29 -14.18 -26.65
CA ASN A 411 -21.01 -15.36 -27.13
C ASN A 411 -20.44 -16.59 -26.43
N SER A 412 -21.29 -17.25 -25.64
CA SER A 412 -20.93 -18.43 -24.85
C SER A 412 -19.73 -18.14 -23.93
N ASN A 413 -18.56 -18.67 -24.24
CA ASN A 413 -17.33 -18.53 -23.46
C ASN A 413 -16.28 -17.66 -24.18
N TYR A 414 -16.71 -16.85 -25.14
CA TYR A 414 -15.86 -16.00 -25.93
C TYR A 414 -16.28 -14.55 -25.79
N ILE A 415 -15.28 -13.71 -25.57
CA ILE A 415 -15.37 -12.25 -25.65
C ILE A 415 -14.74 -11.83 -26.95
N TYR A 416 -15.43 -10.94 -27.66
CA TYR A 416 -14.97 -10.34 -28.91
C TYR A 416 -14.86 -8.83 -28.70
N ILE A 417 -13.71 -8.29 -29.06
CA ILE A 417 -13.40 -6.87 -29.01
C ILE A 417 -13.08 -6.45 -30.43
N ASP A 418 -13.65 -5.36 -30.93
CA ASP A 418 -13.22 -4.81 -32.22
C ASP A 418 -11.77 -4.34 -32.10
N THR A 419 -10.89 -4.81 -33.00
CA THR A 419 -9.44 -4.54 -32.89
C THR A 419 -9.12 -3.04 -32.93
N GLU A 420 -9.99 -2.23 -33.55
CA GLU A 420 -9.84 -0.78 -33.56
C GLU A 420 -9.97 -0.16 -32.15
N ASP A 421 -10.79 -0.76 -31.27
CA ASP A 421 -11.00 -0.29 -29.89
C ASP A 421 -9.76 -0.45 -29.01
N LEU A 422 -8.84 -1.33 -29.37
CA LEU A 422 -7.54 -1.44 -28.69
C LEU A 422 -6.67 -0.18 -28.86
N ASN A 423 -7.01 0.71 -29.80
CA ASN A 423 -6.34 1.99 -30.01
C ASN A 423 -6.94 3.15 -29.20
N GLN A 424 -7.95 2.91 -28.35
CA GLN A 424 -8.57 3.94 -27.52
C GLN A 424 -7.65 4.49 -26.40
N CYS A 425 -6.46 3.92 -26.23
CA CYS A 425 -5.47 4.40 -25.25
C CYS A 425 -4.11 4.68 -25.89
N ASP A 426 -3.36 5.61 -25.31
CA ASP A 426 -2.02 6.02 -25.76
C ASP A 426 -0.87 5.35 -24.97
N PHE A 427 -1.21 4.45 -24.06
CA PHE A 427 -0.27 3.74 -23.19
C PHE A 427 -0.11 2.26 -23.57
N ALA A 428 0.88 1.60 -22.97
CA ALA A 428 1.01 0.14 -23.10
C ALA A 428 0.14 -0.50 -22.01
N PHE A 429 -0.60 -1.54 -22.37
CA PHE A 429 -1.68 -2.04 -21.51
C PHE A 429 -1.73 -3.55 -21.40
N ASN A 430 -2.35 -4.01 -20.31
CA ASN A 430 -2.91 -5.35 -20.21
C ASN A 430 -4.42 -5.28 -20.43
N ILE A 431 -5.01 -6.34 -20.98
CA ILE A 431 -6.47 -6.51 -20.95
C ILE A 431 -6.85 -7.18 -19.62
N SER A 432 -7.82 -6.61 -18.90
CA SER A 432 -8.45 -7.26 -17.76
C SER A 432 -9.95 -7.39 -17.93
N LEU A 433 -10.50 -8.44 -17.31
CA LEU A 433 -11.94 -8.68 -17.22
C LEU A 433 -12.40 -8.40 -15.80
N ILE A 434 -13.50 -7.66 -15.65
CA ILE A 434 -14.17 -7.44 -14.37
C ILE A 434 -15.37 -8.40 -14.27
N TYR A 435 -15.51 -9.06 -13.14
CA TYR A 435 -16.66 -9.90 -12.80
C TYR A 435 -17.08 -9.67 -11.35
N ASP A 436 -18.32 -10.03 -11.00
CA ASP A 436 -18.96 -9.74 -9.71
C ASP A 436 -18.82 -8.26 -9.31
N GLY A 437 -18.85 -7.35 -10.29
CA GLY A 437 -18.74 -5.90 -10.15
C GLY A 437 -17.33 -5.36 -9.87
N TYR A 438 -16.48 -6.11 -9.13
CA TYR A 438 -15.20 -5.58 -8.62
C TYR A 438 -13.99 -6.50 -8.76
N LYS A 439 -14.19 -7.81 -9.01
CA LYS A 439 -13.08 -8.76 -9.13
C LYS A 439 -12.48 -8.62 -10.51
N SER A 440 -11.15 -8.57 -10.58
CA SER A 440 -10.43 -8.37 -11.84
C SER A 440 -9.44 -9.50 -12.06
N ILE A 441 -9.39 -10.00 -13.28
CA ILE A 441 -8.37 -10.93 -13.77
C ILE A 441 -7.72 -10.37 -15.03
N TYR A 442 -6.43 -10.64 -15.21
CA TYR A 442 -5.75 -10.32 -16.46
C TYR A 442 -5.92 -11.46 -17.45
N VAL A 443 -6.00 -11.11 -18.74
CA VAL A 443 -5.98 -12.06 -19.84
C VAL A 443 -4.56 -12.63 -20.01
N ASN A 444 -4.47 -13.96 -20.12
CA ASN A 444 -3.21 -14.69 -20.22
C ASN A 444 -2.92 -15.08 -21.67
N MET A 445 -1.65 -15.32 -21.99
CA MET A 445 -1.25 -15.79 -23.32
C MET A 445 -1.28 -17.31 -23.49
N ASN A 446 -1.35 -18.06 -22.39
CA ASN A 446 -1.23 -19.52 -22.41
C ASN A 446 -2.32 -20.19 -21.56
N LEU A 447 -2.71 -21.39 -22.00
CA LEU A 447 -3.60 -22.25 -21.23
C LEU A 447 -2.93 -22.84 -19.98
N PRO A 448 -3.72 -23.22 -18.97
CA PRO A 448 -3.24 -24.02 -17.84
C PRO A 448 -2.61 -25.34 -18.31
N ASN A 449 -1.60 -25.84 -17.58
CA ASN A 449 -0.97 -27.13 -17.86
C ASN A 449 -0.83 -27.95 -16.57
N ALA A 450 -1.17 -29.23 -16.63
CA ALA A 450 -1.11 -30.21 -15.54
C ALA A 450 -0.09 -31.35 -15.78
N SER A 451 0.69 -31.29 -16.87
CA SER A 451 1.71 -32.30 -17.20
C SER A 451 2.78 -32.38 -16.11
N GLN A 452 2.92 -33.58 -15.52
CA GLN A 452 3.99 -33.89 -14.55
C GLN A 452 5.25 -34.48 -15.22
N ARG A 453 5.14 -34.97 -16.46
CA ARG A 453 6.24 -35.64 -17.19
C ARG A 453 7.11 -34.69 -18.00
N ALA A 454 6.56 -33.54 -18.39
CA ALA A 454 7.26 -32.48 -19.09
C ALA A 454 6.81 -31.14 -18.51
N SER A 455 7.76 -30.28 -18.16
CA SER A 455 7.46 -28.92 -17.70
C SER A 455 7.33 -27.99 -18.90
N LEU A 456 6.22 -27.28 -18.98
CA LEU A 456 6.12 -26.15 -19.91
C LEU A 456 7.00 -25.04 -19.35
N ASN A 457 7.92 -24.52 -20.17
CA ASN A 457 8.71 -23.36 -19.80
C ASN A 457 7.79 -22.12 -19.76
N ARG A 458 7.13 -21.92 -18.61
CA ARG A 458 6.18 -20.84 -18.40
C ARG A 458 6.95 -19.53 -18.28
N GLN A 459 6.96 -18.75 -19.35
CA GLN A 459 7.02 -17.31 -19.20
C GLN A 459 5.59 -16.87 -18.88
N ASN A 460 5.31 -16.52 -17.62
CA ASN A 460 3.99 -16.04 -17.20
C ASN A 460 3.73 -14.69 -17.90
N PHE A 461 3.26 -14.73 -19.15
CA PHE A 461 2.85 -13.56 -19.88
C PHE A 461 1.37 -13.31 -19.66
N LYS A 462 1.10 -12.19 -19.00
CA LYS A 462 -0.12 -11.45 -19.30
C LYS A 462 -0.03 -11.01 -20.75
N ALA A 463 -1.16 -10.93 -21.44
CA ALA A 463 -1.19 -10.27 -22.73
C ALA A 463 -0.81 -8.78 -22.52
N GLU A 464 0.33 -8.37 -23.05
CA GLU A 464 0.84 -7.00 -23.01
C GLU A 464 0.82 -6.42 -24.42
N PHE A 465 0.09 -5.32 -24.58
CA PHE A 465 -0.10 -4.64 -25.85
C PHE A 465 0.61 -3.30 -25.82
N VAL A 466 1.16 -2.92 -26.97
CA VAL A 466 1.76 -1.59 -27.18
C VAL A 466 0.84 -0.83 -28.11
N SER A 467 0.23 0.25 -27.60
CA SER A 467 -0.60 1.14 -28.41
C SER A 467 0.18 1.69 -29.62
N ALA A 468 -0.46 1.68 -30.80
CA ALA A 468 0.11 2.21 -32.04
C ALA A 468 0.44 3.72 -31.93
N THR A 469 -0.33 4.48 -31.14
CA THR A 469 -0.06 5.89 -30.86
C THR A 469 1.20 6.12 -30.02
N LYS A 470 1.59 5.17 -29.15
CA LYS A 470 2.84 5.23 -28.36
C LYS A 470 4.08 5.08 -29.23
N SER A 471 3.97 4.43 -30.39
CA SER A 471 5.05 4.35 -31.38
C SER A 471 5.42 5.73 -31.96
N ARG A 472 4.54 6.73 -31.87
CA ARG A 472 4.78 8.10 -32.38
C ARG A 472 5.12 9.11 -31.28
N ASN A 473 4.65 8.92 -30.05
CA ASN A 473 4.88 9.85 -28.94
C ASN A 473 5.72 9.21 -27.82
N LYS A 474 7.05 9.26 -27.98
CA LYS A 474 7.99 9.02 -26.87
C LYS A 474 8.11 10.30 -26.00
N ALA A 475 6.99 10.77 -25.46
CA ALA A 475 6.93 11.93 -24.59
C ALA A 475 5.95 11.63 -23.43
N ASN A 476 6.51 11.18 -22.29
CA ASN A 476 6.03 11.44 -20.92
C ASN A 476 6.64 10.41 -19.96
N SER A 477 7.87 10.67 -19.51
CA SER A 477 8.44 10.03 -18.31
C SER A 477 8.70 11.05 -17.20
N LEU A 478 8.29 12.31 -17.34
CA LEU A 478 8.63 13.40 -16.42
C LEU A 478 8.21 13.13 -14.96
N ASN A 479 7.11 12.42 -14.71
CA ASN A 479 6.66 12.07 -13.35
C ASN A 479 7.65 11.17 -12.59
N GLU A 480 8.46 10.38 -13.30
CA GLU A 480 9.50 9.54 -12.71
C GLU A 480 10.73 10.33 -12.26
N TYR A 481 10.81 11.62 -12.59
CA TYR A 481 11.95 12.47 -12.29
C TYR A 481 11.56 13.59 -11.33
N LEU A 482 12.53 14.03 -10.54
CA LEU A 482 12.48 15.31 -9.86
C LEU A 482 12.75 16.39 -10.91
N THR A 483 11.79 17.31 -11.06
CA THR A 483 11.83 18.38 -12.06
C THR A 483 12.16 19.75 -11.46
N TYR A 484 12.37 19.80 -10.14
CA TYR A 484 12.80 20.97 -9.39
C TYR A 484 14.19 20.73 -8.81
N LYS A 485 14.88 21.80 -8.42
CA LYS A 485 16.19 21.75 -7.76
C LYS A 485 16.02 21.51 -6.24
N PRO A 486 16.36 20.32 -5.70
CA PRO A 486 16.54 20.15 -4.26
C PRO A 486 17.91 20.72 -3.82
N ASN A 487 18.10 20.97 -2.53
CA ASN A 487 19.42 21.34 -1.98
C ASN A 487 20.43 20.19 -2.12
N SER A 488 19.99 18.98 -1.77
CA SER A 488 20.78 17.76 -1.87
C SER A 488 19.87 16.56 -2.15
N VAL A 489 20.46 15.49 -2.64
CA VAL A 489 19.79 14.20 -2.83
C VAL A 489 20.62 13.08 -2.24
N SER A 490 19.95 12.01 -1.81
CA SER A 490 20.62 10.78 -1.39
C SER A 490 20.27 9.61 -2.31
N LEU A 491 21.25 8.75 -2.53
CA LEU A 491 21.16 7.64 -3.47
C LEU A 491 20.35 6.48 -2.89
N VAL A 492 19.24 6.12 -3.55
CA VAL A 492 18.44 4.92 -3.26
C VAL A 492 19.15 3.66 -3.79
N LYS A 493 19.89 3.81 -4.88
CA LYS A 493 20.67 2.75 -5.54
C LYS A 493 22.01 3.33 -5.98
N LYS A 494 23.00 2.48 -6.24
CA LYS A 494 24.26 2.93 -6.84
C LYS A 494 23.97 3.65 -8.16
N ALA A 495 24.64 4.77 -8.38
CA ALA A 495 24.52 5.54 -9.62
C ALA A 495 25.88 6.11 -10.01
N ASN A 496 26.05 6.40 -11.29
CA ASN A 496 27.27 7.04 -11.78
C ASN A 496 27.06 8.54 -11.98
N LEU A 497 28.16 9.27 -11.87
CA LEU A 497 28.26 10.64 -12.35
C LEU A 497 28.73 10.66 -13.81
N TYR A 498 28.37 11.72 -14.52
CA TYR A 498 28.70 11.92 -15.93
C TYR A 498 29.23 13.32 -16.17
N GLU A 499 30.10 13.48 -17.17
CA GLU A 499 30.64 14.78 -17.57
C GLU A 499 29.68 15.57 -18.48
N ASP A 500 28.67 14.90 -19.05
CA ASP A 500 27.69 15.50 -19.94
C ASP A 500 26.25 15.14 -19.57
N VAL A 501 25.32 16.04 -19.90
CA VAL A 501 23.89 15.89 -19.63
C VAL A 501 23.26 14.66 -20.30
N GLU A 502 23.82 14.21 -21.43
CA GLU A 502 23.32 13.05 -22.18
C GLU A 502 23.85 11.71 -21.66
N PHE A 503 24.70 11.73 -20.63
CA PHE A 503 25.32 10.55 -20.01
C PHE A 503 26.15 9.71 -20.98
N LYS A 504 26.85 10.36 -21.92
CA LYS A 504 27.73 9.69 -22.87
C LYS A 504 29.11 9.43 -22.31
N GLN A 505 29.60 10.32 -21.45
CA GLN A 505 30.92 10.26 -20.85
C GLN A 505 30.80 10.08 -19.34
N LEU A 506 31.21 8.89 -18.89
CA LEU A 506 31.22 8.53 -17.48
C LEU A 506 32.30 9.34 -16.74
N ALA A 507 31.94 9.95 -15.61
CA ALA A 507 32.93 10.48 -14.69
C ALA A 507 33.66 9.33 -13.96
N LYS A 508 34.79 9.62 -13.29
CA LYS A 508 35.62 8.57 -12.66
C LYS A 508 34.98 7.90 -11.43
N GLU A 509 33.82 8.35 -10.95
CA GLU A 509 33.24 7.89 -9.70
C GLU A 509 31.83 7.29 -9.83
N THR A 510 31.65 6.13 -9.20
CA THR A 510 30.34 5.53 -8.92
C THR A 510 29.96 5.83 -7.48
N LEU A 511 28.78 6.43 -7.31
CA LEU A 511 28.21 6.76 -6.01
C LEU A 511 27.60 5.54 -5.33
N GLU A 512 27.72 5.47 -4.01
CA GLU A 512 27.18 4.39 -3.20
C GLU A 512 25.78 4.69 -2.66
N ILE A 513 25.10 3.64 -2.18
CA ILE A 513 23.75 3.78 -1.63
C ILE A 513 23.82 4.62 -0.36
N GLY A 514 22.97 5.64 -0.27
CA GLY A 514 22.90 6.58 0.83
C GLY A 514 23.82 7.78 0.70
N GLU A 515 24.76 7.77 -0.24
CA GLU A 515 25.67 8.89 -0.46
C GLU A 515 24.87 10.18 -0.67
N LEU A 516 25.27 11.24 0.02
CA LEU A 516 24.62 12.54 -0.08
C LEU A 516 25.34 13.37 -1.15
N VAL A 517 24.59 13.91 -2.09
CA VAL A 517 25.10 14.70 -3.21
C VAL A 517 24.40 16.03 -3.24
N ASP A 518 25.18 17.11 -3.27
CA ASP A 518 24.65 18.47 -3.35
C ASP A 518 24.31 18.83 -4.79
N ILE A 519 23.14 19.44 -4.98
CA ILE A 519 22.60 19.73 -6.30
C ILE A 519 22.64 21.24 -6.54
N ALA A 520 23.39 21.63 -7.58
CA ALA A 520 23.51 23.01 -8.02
C ALA A 520 22.30 23.43 -8.88
N ASP A 521 21.82 22.55 -9.76
CA ASP A 521 20.71 22.86 -10.66
C ASP A 521 20.03 21.59 -11.22
N VAL A 522 18.91 21.77 -11.94
CA VAL A 522 18.24 20.74 -12.73
C VAL A 522 18.13 21.18 -14.19
N VAL A 523 18.63 20.35 -15.10
CA VAL A 523 18.59 20.58 -16.55
C VAL A 523 17.90 19.45 -17.27
N LYS A 524 17.55 19.65 -18.55
CA LYS A 524 16.93 18.64 -19.39
C LYS A 524 17.88 18.24 -20.51
N THR A 525 17.86 16.95 -20.86
CA THR A 525 18.49 16.45 -22.09
C THR A 525 17.82 17.01 -23.34
N ALA A 526 18.40 16.81 -24.52
CA ALA A 526 17.80 17.13 -25.82
C ALA A 526 16.42 16.44 -26.01
N LYS A 527 16.15 15.34 -25.31
CA LYS A 527 14.87 14.62 -25.30
C LYS A 527 13.94 15.02 -24.13
N GLY A 528 14.29 16.06 -23.39
CA GLY A 528 13.47 16.59 -22.29
C GLY A 528 13.60 15.86 -20.96
N THR A 529 14.53 14.90 -20.82
CA THR A 529 14.70 14.11 -19.58
C THR A 529 15.42 14.92 -18.51
N PRO A 530 14.86 15.11 -17.30
CA PRO A 530 15.54 15.83 -16.23
C PRO A 530 16.80 15.12 -15.70
N ARG A 531 17.84 15.92 -15.45
CA ARG A 531 19.14 15.56 -14.86
C ARG A 531 19.51 16.60 -13.83
N PHE A 532 20.15 16.16 -12.76
CA PHE A 532 20.74 17.07 -11.80
C PHE A 532 22.15 17.46 -12.24
N ILE A 533 22.49 18.72 -12.02
CA ILE A 533 23.86 19.21 -11.99
C ILE A 533 24.29 19.20 -10.53
N THR A 534 25.33 18.45 -10.21
CA THR A 534 25.91 18.39 -8.86
C THR A 534 26.75 19.64 -8.59
N SER A 535 26.97 20.00 -7.33
CA SER A 535 27.75 21.20 -6.96
C SER A 535 29.19 21.20 -7.46
N ASP A 536 29.76 20.04 -7.76
CA ASP A 536 31.07 19.82 -8.37
C ASP A 536 31.03 19.76 -9.92
N GLY A 537 29.88 20.04 -10.54
CA GLY A 537 29.74 20.26 -11.98
C GLY A 537 29.45 19.02 -12.82
N TYR A 538 29.24 17.85 -12.20
CA TYR A 538 28.87 16.62 -12.91
C TYR A 538 27.34 16.48 -13.05
N TYR A 539 26.93 15.50 -13.85
CA TYR A 539 25.53 15.20 -14.10
C TYR A 539 25.12 13.89 -13.40
N LEU A 540 24.01 13.97 -12.67
CA LEU A 540 23.40 12.85 -11.95
C LEU A 540 21.95 12.64 -12.41
N THR A 541 21.45 11.41 -12.31
CA THR A 541 20.07 11.11 -12.68
C THR A 541 19.10 11.78 -11.71
N ALA A 542 18.09 12.49 -12.23
CA ALA A 542 17.02 13.03 -11.41
C ALA A 542 15.87 12.02 -11.20
N ASN A 543 16.02 10.77 -11.64
CA ASN A 543 14.97 9.76 -11.55
C ASN A 543 14.77 9.32 -10.08
N LYS A 544 13.53 9.44 -9.59
CA LYS A 544 13.11 9.14 -8.21
C LYS A 544 13.42 7.70 -7.76
N LYS A 545 13.62 6.76 -8.69
CA LYS A 545 14.02 5.37 -8.37
C LYS A 545 15.49 5.25 -7.93
N ASN A 546 16.30 6.26 -8.19
CA ASN A 546 17.75 6.27 -7.90
C ASN A 546 18.11 7.28 -6.83
N VAL A 547 17.33 8.35 -6.67
CA VAL A 547 17.61 9.46 -5.75
C VAL A 547 16.33 9.91 -5.07
N TYR A 548 16.45 10.41 -3.83
CA TYR A 548 15.38 11.14 -3.14
C TYR A 548 15.94 12.46 -2.57
N PRO A 549 15.13 13.53 -2.53
CA PRO A 549 15.56 14.81 -1.99
C PRO A 549 15.80 14.69 -0.48
N VAL A 550 16.87 15.33 0.00
CA VAL A 550 17.22 15.40 1.42
C VAL A 550 17.19 16.85 1.83
N ASP A 551 16.38 17.12 2.85
CA ASP A 551 16.38 18.41 3.51
C ASP A 551 17.47 18.45 4.59
N LYS A 552 18.28 19.51 4.58
CA LYS A 552 19.43 19.69 5.48
C LYS A 552 19.06 20.48 6.75
N ASP A 553 17.78 20.74 7.00
CA ASP A 553 17.28 21.59 8.09
C ASP A 553 17.51 21.06 9.52
N LYS A 554 18.27 19.98 9.70
CA LYS A 554 18.73 19.45 11.00
C LYS A 554 20.21 19.73 11.28
N LYS A 555 20.74 20.86 10.78
CA LYS A 555 22.15 21.26 11.02
C LYS A 555 22.51 21.29 12.50
N ASP A 556 21.55 21.53 13.39
CA ASP A 556 21.83 21.70 14.83
C ASP A 556 22.20 20.39 15.55
N LYS A 557 21.90 19.23 14.96
CA LYS A 557 22.16 17.92 15.58
C LYS A 557 23.15 17.05 14.82
N TYR A 558 23.24 17.21 13.51
CA TYR A 558 24.13 16.39 12.68
C TYR A 558 24.83 17.21 11.60
N ILE A 559 26.01 16.73 11.22
CA ILE A 559 26.78 17.21 10.07
C ILE A 559 26.13 16.67 8.78
N TYR A 560 25.69 17.58 7.91
CA TYR A 560 25.12 17.29 6.59
C TYR A 560 25.96 17.81 5.43
N CYS A 561 26.94 18.67 5.69
CA CYS A 561 27.91 19.11 4.70
C CYS A 561 29.20 18.34 4.95
N LYS A 562 29.82 17.80 3.90
CA LYS A 562 31.07 17.03 4.07
C LYS A 562 32.16 17.96 4.66
N PRO A 563 32.67 17.69 5.87
CA PRO A 563 33.88 18.34 6.35
C PRO A 563 35.11 17.62 5.76
N ASN A 564 36.27 18.28 5.78
CA ASN A 564 37.53 17.59 5.46
C ASN A 564 37.92 16.65 6.60
N ASP A 565 37.87 17.18 7.82
CA ASP A 565 38.25 16.51 9.05
C ASP A 565 37.18 16.70 10.11
N VAL A 566 37.11 15.74 11.03
CA VAL A 566 36.32 15.88 12.26
C VAL A 566 37.14 15.47 13.48
N THR A 567 36.90 16.19 14.57
CA THR A 567 37.42 15.85 15.90
C THR A 567 36.33 15.17 16.71
N VAL A 568 36.66 14.04 17.34
CA VAL A 568 35.76 13.33 18.26
C VAL A 568 35.69 14.08 19.59
N LEU A 569 34.49 14.48 19.99
CA LEU A 569 34.20 15.18 21.25
C LEU A 569 33.84 14.22 22.39
N LYS A 570 33.20 13.09 22.06
CA LYS A 570 32.80 12.05 23.02
C LYS A 570 33.11 10.69 22.44
N LYS A 571 33.49 9.76 23.32
CA LYS A 571 33.79 8.38 22.95
C LYS A 571 32.69 7.79 22.05
N CYS A 572 33.05 7.38 20.84
CA CYS A 572 32.12 6.80 19.88
C CYS A 572 32.71 5.56 19.19
N LYS A 573 31.84 4.75 18.60
CA LYS A 573 32.21 3.51 17.92
C LYS A 573 32.31 3.71 16.41
N GLU A 574 33.24 2.99 15.80
CA GLU A 574 33.47 2.96 14.35
C GLU A 574 33.02 1.61 13.78
N TYR A 575 32.29 1.62 12.66
CA TYR A 575 31.63 0.44 12.09
C TYR A 575 31.97 0.20 10.61
N LYS A 576 31.83 -1.05 10.13
CA LYS A 576 32.02 -1.37 8.70
C LYS A 576 30.86 -0.94 7.79
N ASN A 577 29.69 -0.63 8.35
CA ASN A 577 28.51 -0.28 7.58
C ASN A 577 27.79 0.95 8.15
N ARG A 578 27.09 1.68 7.28
CA ARG A 578 26.34 2.90 7.58
C ARG A 578 25.17 2.72 8.57
N ASN A 579 24.74 1.49 8.86
CA ASN A 579 23.65 1.23 9.80
C ASN A 579 24.15 0.94 11.22
N PHE A 580 25.46 0.84 11.43
CA PHE A 580 26.08 0.45 12.70
C PHE A 580 25.67 -0.94 13.20
N GLU A 581 25.49 -1.87 12.26
CA GLU A 581 25.17 -3.26 12.56
C GLU A 581 26.46 -4.08 12.77
N GLY A 582 26.43 -5.03 13.70
CA GLY A 582 27.57 -5.90 14.05
C GLY A 582 28.55 -5.28 15.06
N GLU A 583 29.69 -5.96 15.25
CA GLU A 583 30.72 -5.51 16.18
C GLU A 583 31.46 -4.26 15.66
N PRO A 584 31.77 -3.28 16.53
CA PRO A 584 32.54 -2.12 16.15
C PRO A 584 33.97 -2.53 15.77
N VAL A 585 34.50 -1.92 14.72
CA VAL A 585 35.87 -2.15 14.25
C VAL A 585 36.87 -1.47 15.17
N ASN A 586 36.48 -0.33 15.73
CA ASN A 586 37.30 0.45 16.63
C ASN A 586 36.44 1.28 17.59
N ILE A 587 37.07 1.76 18.66
CA ILE A 587 36.50 2.69 19.62
C ILE A 587 37.36 3.94 19.60
N LEU A 588 36.73 5.06 19.25
CA LEU A 588 37.35 6.38 19.14
C LEU A 588 37.15 7.14 20.45
N ASN A 589 38.18 7.82 20.91
CA ASN A 589 38.18 8.60 22.14
C ASN A 589 38.13 10.09 21.84
N SER A 590 37.79 10.88 22.85
CA SER A 590 37.78 12.34 22.73
C SER A 590 39.16 12.85 22.32
N GLY A 591 39.22 13.71 21.32
CA GLY A 591 40.44 14.26 20.73
C GLY A 591 40.96 13.53 19.49
N ASP A 592 40.39 12.37 19.14
CA ASP A 592 40.76 11.67 17.90
C ASP A 592 40.31 12.48 16.68
N ASN A 593 41.22 12.68 15.71
CA ASN A 593 40.93 13.35 14.43
C ASN A 593 40.81 12.33 13.30
N LEU A 594 39.81 12.54 12.43
CA LEU A 594 39.48 11.62 11.35
C LEU A 594 39.15 12.39 10.08
N GLU A 595 39.83 12.02 9.00
CA GLU A 595 39.50 12.50 7.65
C GLU A 595 38.19 11.87 7.18
N VAL A 596 37.29 12.72 6.68
CA VAL A 596 35.98 12.32 6.17
C VAL A 596 36.01 12.24 4.65
N GLN A 597 35.74 11.04 4.13
CA GLN A 597 35.63 10.81 2.70
C GLN A 597 34.36 11.45 2.15
N LYS A 598 33.22 11.16 2.80
CA LYS A 598 31.87 11.55 2.35
C LYS A 598 30.82 11.34 3.44
N ILE A 599 29.62 11.87 3.20
CA ILE A 599 28.44 11.62 4.03
C ILE A 599 27.55 10.57 3.39
N VAL A 600 27.15 9.59 4.18
CA VAL A 600 26.25 8.52 3.75
C VAL A 600 25.09 8.41 4.76
N LEU A 601 23.85 8.53 4.28
CA LEU A 601 22.67 8.33 5.11
C LEU A 601 22.48 6.84 5.41
N SER A 602 22.13 6.50 6.64
CA SER A 602 21.71 5.14 7.01
C SER A 602 20.41 4.73 6.31
N SER A 603 20.01 3.46 6.45
CA SER A 603 18.69 3.00 5.97
C SER A 603 17.51 3.74 6.61
N LYS A 604 17.73 4.42 7.75
CA LYS A 604 16.74 5.25 8.46
C LYS A 604 16.92 6.75 8.17
N GLY A 605 17.71 7.12 7.17
CA GLY A 605 17.94 8.53 6.79
C GLY A 605 18.83 9.31 7.75
N THR A 606 19.52 8.67 8.69
CA THR A 606 20.42 9.37 9.62
C THR A 606 21.81 9.52 9.01
N PRO A 607 22.41 10.72 8.97
CA PRO A 607 23.74 10.91 8.39
C PRO A 607 24.85 10.20 9.17
N ARG A 608 25.83 9.70 8.41
CA ARG A 608 27.05 9.05 8.90
C ARG A 608 28.24 9.61 8.14
N LEU A 609 29.35 9.77 8.85
CA LEU A 609 30.60 10.15 8.23
C LEU A 609 31.32 8.88 7.82
N LYS A 610 31.56 8.72 6.53
CA LYS A 610 32.43 7.65 6.02
C LYS A 610 33.85 8.20 6.04
N THR A 611 34.74 7.52 6.77
CA THR A 611 36.14 7.94 6.90
C THR A 611 36.96 7.43 5.71
N ASN A 612 38.17 7.96 5.51
CA ASN A 612 39.09 7.46 4.48
C ASN A 612 39.56 5.99 4.71
N ARG A 613 39.26 5.43 5.88
CA ARG A 613 39.46 4.01 6.19
C ARG A 613 38.35 3.10 5.62
N GLY A 614 37.31 3.68 5.01
CA GLY A 614 36.15 2.96 4.48
C GLY A 614 35.12 2.55 5.53
N THR A 615 35.30 2.99 6.77
CA THR A 615 34.44 2.74 7.94
C THR A 615 33.55 3.95 8.23
N PHE A 616 32.58 3.78 9.11
CA PHE A 616 31.54 4.75 9.40
C PHE A 616 31.54 5.14 10.88
N ILE A 617 31.41 6.43 11.15
CA ILE A 617 31.23 7.00 12.47
C ILE A 617 29.98 7.90 12.50
N THR A 618 29.58 8.29 13.70
CA THR A 618 28.41 9.16 13.88
C THR A 618 28.67 10.55 13.30
N ALA A 619 27.68 11.14 12.63
CA ALA A 619 27.71 12.55 12.22
C ALA A 619 27.09 13.48 13.27
N ASN A 620 26.78 12.97 14.47
CA ASN A 620 26.10 13.72 15.52
C ASN A 620 27.06 14.75 16.14
N LEU A 621 26.63 16.02 16.18
CA LEU A 621 27.42 17.13 16.70
C LEU A 621 27.76 17.03 18.20
N GLU A 622 27.02 16.21 18.97
CA GLU A 622 27.41 15.91 20.36
C GLU A 622 28.66 15.03 20.49
N PHE A 623 29.01 14.30 19.43
CA PHE A 623 30.08 13.31 19.42
C PHE A 623 31.25 13.71 18.55
N VAL A 624 31.02 14.53 17.53
CA VAL A 624 32.04 15.00 16.59
C VAL A 624 31.81 16.46 16.24
N THR A 625 32.88 17.21 15.98
CA THR A 625 32.80 18.56 15.42
C THR A 625 33.65 18.66 14.17
N GLU A 626 33.25 19.52 13.23
CA GLU A 626 34.09 19.90 12.09
C GLU A 626 35.34 20.63 12.59
N THR A 627 36.47 20.40 11.94
CA THR A 627 37.78 20.98 12.29
C THR A 627 38.28 21.91 11.20
#